data_AF-A0A9P7AZP9-F1
#
_entry.id   AF-A0A9P7AZP9-F1
#
_cell.length_a   1.000
_cell.length_b   1.000
_cell.length_c   1.000
_cell.angle_alpha   90.00
_cell.angle_beta   90.00
_cell.angle_gamma   90.00
#
_symmetry.space_group_name_H-M   'P 1'
#
loop_
_entity.id
_entity.type
_entity.pdbx_description
1 polymer ?
#
loop_
_entity_poly.entity_id
_entity_poly.type
_entity_poly.pdbx_seq_one_letter_code
_entity_poly.pdbx_strand_id
1 'polypeptide(L)'
;MDQREVETMIKSLQKALAEKDGVTDVITIMEKLKKDVVPTEDLLRATKAGMVVAKQRGHTDKTVGKLASEIVTKWKKTVEAEKAKKQAKMASSPAKISSPAPTETKAFTGDKSKRRWETDKVDVKRTGTPSRDACIGLMYNGLAFMSEDASDLIISKAVEVEGEAFKAFGGDNPEYRAKMRSLFQNLKAASNRELGPRVMSNEILADRFVVMSYEDLKSAKRREEDNKLNEDNMKKAQVPQVQQSISDSLRCGRCSQKKVAYTQAQTRSADEPMTTFCECTHCGHRWKINADIR
;
A
#
# COMPACT_ATOMS: atom_id res chain seq x y z
N MET A 1 3.41 40.32 -24.97
CA MET A 1 3.70 39.88 -26.34
C MET A 1 2.82 38.70 -26.65
N ASP A 2 2.06 38.81 -27.72
CA ASP A 2 1.25 37.71 -28.24
C ASP A 2 2.15 36.67 -28.92
N GLN A 3 1.68 35.42 -28.99
CA GLN A 3 2.42 34.30 -29.56
C GLN A 3 3.02 34.61 -30.95
N ARG A 4 2.29 35.37 -31.78
CA ARG A 4 2.71 35.75 -33.14
C ARG A 4 3.92 36.69 -33.15
N GLU A 5 4.01 37.60 -32.21
CA GLU A 5 5.12 38.56 -32.09
C GLU A 5 6.41 37.87 -31.61
N VAL A 6 6.25 36.86 -30.74
CA VAL A 6 7.38 36.05 -30.29
C VAL A 6 7.92 35.19 -31.45
N GLU A 7 7.05 34.65 -32.29
CA GLU A 7 7.45 33.90 -33.49
C GLU A 7 8.15 34.78 -34.54
N THR A 8 7.69 36.02 -34.78
CA THR A 8 8.37 36.93 -35.71
C THR A 8 9.75 37.34 -35.19
N MET A 9 9.89 37.57 -33.89
CA MET A 9 11.18 37.88 -33.27
C MET A 9 12.15 36.70 -33.33
N ILE A 10 11.68 35.47 -33.12
CA ILE A 10 12.52 34.27 -33.29
C ILE A 10 12.97 34.08 -34.73
N LYS A 11 12.08 34.32 -35.71
CA LYS A 11 12.43 34.27 -37.14
C LYS A 11 13.45 35.36 -37.49
N SER A 12 13.30 36.56 -36.95
CA SER A 12 14.28 37.65 -37.14
C SER A 12 15.64 37.32 -36.53
N LEU A 13 15.67 36.69 -35.35
CA LEU A 13 16.88 36.21 -34.70
C LEU A 13 17.54 35.09 -35.51
N GLN A 14 16.78 34.13 -36.04
CA GLN A 14 17.31 33.08 -36.90
C GLN A 14 17.86 33.62 -38.22
N LYS A 15 17.22 34.64 -38.80
CA LYS A 15 17.69 35.30 -40.02
C LYS A 15 18.99 36.07 -39.78
N ALA A 16 19.07 36.88 -38.72
CA ALA A 16 20.28 37.61 -38.34
C ALA A 16 21.47 36.66 -38.06
N LEU A 17 21.21 35.49 -37.47
CA LEU A 17 22.22 34.45 -37.26
C LEU A 17 22.66 33.73 -38.54
N ALA A 18 21.78 33.65 -39.55
CA ALA A 18 22.09 33.03 -40.83
C ALA A 18 22.87 33.96 -41.76
N GLU A 19 22.56 35.26 -41.72
CA GLU A 19 23.20 36.28 -42.57
C GLU A 19 24.57 36.75 -42.01
N LYS A 20 24.97 36.30 -40.82
CA LYS A 20 26.16 36.77 -40.07
C LYS A 20 26.17 38.29 -39.90
N ASP A 21 25.00 38.90 -39.85
CA ASP A 21 24.87 40.34 -39.62
C ASP A 21 25.32 40.71 -38.20
N GLY A 22 25.68 41.98 -38.04
CA GLY A 22 26.40 42.53 -36.90
C GLY A 22 25.93 42.00 -35.55
N VAL A 23 26.90 41.60 -34.72
CA VAL A 23 26.72 41.11 -33.34
C VAL A 23 25.79 42.02 -32.50
N THR A 24 25.74 43.31 -32.83
CA THR A 24 24.88 44.33 -32.23
C THR A 24 23.39 44.10 -32.43
N ASP A 25 22.97 43.58 -33.58
CA ASP A 25 21.55 43.35 -33.91
C ASP A 25 21.03 42.11 -33.19
N VAL A 26 21.87 41.06 -33.10
CA VAL A 26 21.58 39.85 -32.33
C VAL A 26 21.42 40.19 -30.84
N ILE A 27 22.31 41.04 -30.29
CA ILE A 27 22.21 41.50 -28.91
C ILE A 27 20.92 42.30 -28.69
N THR A 28 20.59 43.23 -29.59
CA THR A 28 19.37 44.06 -29.49
C THR A 28 18.10 43.23 -29.52
N ILE A 29 18.03 42.20 -30.37
CA ILE A 29 16.89 41.28 -30.43
C ILE A 29 16.80 40.44 -29.15
N MET A 30 17.92 39.98 -28.61
CA MET A 30 17.94 39.23 -27.34
C MET A 30 17.57 40.06 -26.11
N GLU A 31 17.94 41.34 -26.08
CA GLU A 31 17.53 42.26 -25.01
C GLU A 31 16.03 42.55 -25.06
N LYS A 32 15.45 42.69 -26.26
CA LYS A 32 13.99 42.79 -26.45
C LYS A 32 13.28 41.51 -25.98
N LEU A 33 13.81 40.33 -26.35
CA LEU A 33 13.28 39.04 -25.87
C LEU A 33 13.36 38.88 -24.34
N LYS A 34 14.35 39.48 -23.67
CA LYS A 34 14.49 39.47 -22.21
C LYS A 34 13.48 40.37 -21.50
N LYS A 35 13.05 41.46 -22.14
CA LYS A 35 12.12 42.46 -21.59
C LYS A 35 10.66 42.14 -21.87
N ASP A 36 10.33 41.76 -23.10
CA ASP A 36 8.94 41.77 -23.59
C ASP A 36 8.23 40.41 -23.51
N VAL A 37 8.98 39.33 -23.28
CA VAL A 37 8.43 37.96 -23.20
C VAL A 37 8.15 37.57 -21.75
N VAL A 38 6.86 37.46 -21.42
CA VAL A 38 6.41 36.77 -20.20
C VAL A 38 6.53 35.26 -20.46
N PRO A 39 7.37 34.53 -19.72
CA PRO A 39 7.69 33.15 -20.06
C PRO A 39 6.65 32.20 -19.47
N THR A 40 5.57 31.97 -20.21
CA THR A 40 4.56 30.94 -19.92
C THR A 40 4.90 29.64 -20.64
N GLU A 41 4.56 28.49 -20.04
CA GLU A 41 4.89 27.18 -20.59
C GLU A 41 4.28 26.96 -21.99
N ASP A 42 3.03 27.39 -22.16
CA ASP A 42 2.28 27.22 -23.40
C ASP A 42 2.90 28.04 -24.55
N LEU A 43 3.31 29.28 -24.25
CA LEU A 43 3.95 30.17 -25.22
C LEU A 43 5.35 29.67 -25.60
N LEU A 44 6.15 29.19 -24.65
CA LEU A 44 7.50 28.68 -24.93
C LEU A 44 7.49 27.35 -25.69
N ARG A 45 6.48 26.49 -25.47
CA ARG A 45 6.30 25.23 -26.22
C ARG A 45 5.81 25.48 -27.64
N ALA A 46 4.84 26.38 -27.83
CA ALA A 46 4.28 26.67 -29.14
C ALA A 46 5.31 27.33 -30.08
N THR A 47 6.08 28.28 -29.56
CA THR A 47 7.05 29.06 -30.34
C THR A 47 8.43 28.40 -30.49
N LYS A 48 8.70 27.33 -29.72
CA LYS A 48 10.03 26.69 -29.59
C LYS A 48 11.17 27.68 -29.25
N ALA A 49 10.83 28.85 -28.67
CA ALA A 49 11.76 29.93 -28.35
C ALA A 49 12.92 29.47 -27.47
N GLY A 50 12.61 28.65 -26.46
CA GLY A 50 13.60 28.16 -25.50
C GLY A 50 14.73 27.36 -26.13
N MET A 51 14.45 26.62 -27.21
CA MET A 51 15.44 25.81 -27.92
C MET A 51 16.36 26.68 -28.79
N VAL A 52 15.78 27.67 -29.48
CA VAL A 52 16.54 28.58 -30.36
C VAL A 52 17.47 29.47 -29.55
N VAL A 53 17.01 30.00 -28.42
CA VAL A 53 17.83 30.81 -27.50
C VAL A 53 18.89 29.95 -26.80
N ALA A 54 18.57 28.70 -26.40
CA ALA A 54 19.56 27.80 -25.80
C ALA A 54 20.72 27.46 -26.76
N LYS A 55 20.45 27.37 -28.07
CA LYS A 55 21.48 27.16 -29.09
C LYS A 55 22.49 28.32 -29.17
N GLN A 56 22.09 29.54 -28.80
CA GLN A 56 22.97 30.72 -28.82
C GLN A 56 23.98 30.78 -27.65
N ARG A 57 23.92 29.84 -26.71
CA ARG A 57 24.92 29.74 -25.62
C ARG A 57 26.34 29.42 -26.12
N GLY A 58 26.45 28.79 -27.30
CA GLY A 58 27.72 28.47 -27.94
C GLY A 58 28.15 29.45 -29.04
N HIS A 59 27.56 30.65 -29.11
CA HIS A 59 27.93 31.65 -30.10
C HIS A 59 29.39 32.11 -29.94
N THR A 60 30.02 32.57 -31.03
CA THR A 60 31.43 33.02 -31.06
C THR A 60 31.69 34.16 -30.08
N ASP A 61 30.68 35.01 -29.85
CA ASP A 61 30.70 36.11 -28.88
C ASP A 61 30.23 35.68 -27.49
N LYS A 62 31.12 35.89 -26.51
CA LYS A 62 30.85 35.58 -25.10
C LYS A 62 29.70 36.42 -24.51
N THR A 63 29.41 37.59 -25.05
CA THR A 63 28.32 38.48 -24.61
C THR A 63 26.95 37.90 -24.97
N VAL A 64 26.78 37.44 -26.21
CA VAL A 64 25.58 36.74 -26.71
C VAL A 64 25.35 35.45 -25.93
N GLY A 65 26.41 34.66 -25.71
CA GLY A 65 26.32 33.42 -24.94
C GLY A 65 25.89 33.64 -23.48
N LYS A 66 26.40 34.68 -22.82
CA LYS A 66 25.98 35.07 -21.46
C LYS A 66 24.51 35.49 -21.43
N LEU A 67 24.08 36.37 -22.34
CA LEU A 67 22.68 36.79 -22.43
C LEU A 67 21.73 35.61 -22.70
N ALA A 68 22.12 34.66 -23.54
CA ALA A 68 21.35 33.43 -23.79
C ALA A 68 21.20 32.58 -22.53
N SER A 69 22.27 32.46 -21.74
CA SER A 69 22.26 31.71 -20.48
C SER A 69 21.34 32.35 -19.42
N GLU A 70 21.36 33.67 -19.32
CA GLU A 70 20.48 34.45 -18.43
C GLU A 70 19.00 34.33 -18.81
N ILE A 71 18.68 34.44 -20.10
CA ILE A 71 17.30 34.32 -20.59
C ILE A 71 16.74 32.93 -20.28
N VAL A 72 17.50 31.87 -20.60
CA VAL A 72 17.03 30.50 -20.38
C VAL A 72 16.90 30.17 -18.89
N THR A 73 17.80 30.68 -18.02
CA THR A 73 17.67 30.48 -16.57
C THR A 73 16.46 31.22 -15.99
N LYS A 74 16.19 32.46 -16.46
CA LYS A 74 15.00 33.22 -16.07
C LYS A 74 13.71 32.50 -16.50
N TRP A 75 13.64 32.03 -17.76
CA TRP A 75 12.48 31.31 -18.30
C TRP A 75 12.25 29.97 -17.59
N LYS A 76 13.31 29.23 -17.26
CA LYS A 76 13.18 27.97 -16.50
C LYS A 76 12.63 28.21 -15.09
N LYS A 77 13.12 29.25 -14.39
CA LYS A 77 12.64 29.60 -13.04
C LYS A 77 11.18 30.07 -13.03
N THR A 78 10.74 30.85 -14.01
CA THR A 78 9.35 31.33 -14.07
C THR A 78 8.37 30.20 -14.39
N VAL A 79 8.72 29.28 -15.29
CA VAL A 79 7.87 28.12 -15.64
C VAL A 79 7.72 27.16 -14.46
N GLU A 80 8.81 26.85 -13.75
CA GLU A 80 8.76 26.01 -12.53
C GLU A 80 7.91 26.67 -11.42
N ALA A 81 8.01 27.99 -11.25
CA ALA A 81 7.19 28.74 -10.30
C ALA A 81 5.69 28.78 -10.68
N GLU A 82 5.35 28.85 -11.96
CA GLU A 82 3.96 28.73 -12.42
C GLU A 82 3.40 27.32 -12.21
N LYS A 83 4.20 26.27 -12.43
CA LYS A 83 3.81 24.88 -12.15
C LYS A 83 3.49 24.66 -10.67
N ALA A 84 4.36 25.15 -9.79
CA ALA A 84 4.15 25.07 -8.34
C ALA A 84 2.88 25.83 -7.90
N LYS A 85 2.61 27.01 -8.48
CA LYS A 85 1.40 27.79 -8.17
C LYS A 85 0.11 27.13 -8.70
N LYS A 86 0.15 26.47 -9.85
CA LYS A 86 -1.01 25.72 -10.38
C LYS A 86 -1.33 24.50 -9.50
N GLN A 87 -0.32 23.78 -8.99
CA GLN A 87 -0.51 22.64 -8.08
C GLN A 87 -1.06 23.06 -6.71
N ALA A 88 -0.62 24.20 -6.16
CA ALA A 88 -1.11 24.70 -4.86
C ALA A 88 -2.57 25.19 -4.89
N LYS A 89 -3.06 25.70 -6.04
CA LYS A 89 -4.45 26.20 -6.19
C LYS A 89 -5.51 25.10 -6.33
N MET A 90 -5.12 23.85 -6.59
CA MET A 90 -6.04 22.72 -6.71
C MET A 90 -6.31 21.98 -5.37
N ALA A 91 -5.68 22.42 -4.28
CA ALA A 91 -5.71 21.73 -2.99
C ALA A 91 -6.69 22.33 -1.93
N SER A 92 -7.55 23.29 -2.29
CA SER A 92 -8.45 23.94 -1.31
C SER A 92 -9.89 24.15 -1.81
N SER A 93 -10.75 23.12 -1.72
CA SER A 93 -12.16 23.16 -1.25
C SER A 93 -12.93 21.86 -1.56
N PRO A 94 -14.02 21.55 -0.82
CA PRO A 94 -14.44 20.17 -0.53
C PRO A 94 -15.51 19.60 -1.49
N ALA A 95 -15.55 18.27 -1.50
CA ALA A 95 -16.26 17.36 -2.42
C ALA A 95 -17.73 17.68 -2.74
N LYS A 96 -18.09 17.53 -4.02
CA LYS A 96 -19.28 16.78 -4.47
C LYS A 96 -19.11 16.26 -5.90
N ILE A 97 -19.70 15.09 -6.11
CA ILE A 97 -19.54 14.12 -7.20
C ILE A 97 -20.16 14.63 -8.52
N SER A 98 -19.36 14.59 -9.60
CA SER A 98 -19.80 14.23 -10.97
C SER A 98 -18.57 14.13 -11.90
N SER A 99 -18.32 12.94 -12.44
CA SER A 99 -17.37 12.67 -13.55
C SER A 99 -17.66 13.58 -14.76
N PRO A 100 -16.69 14.02 -15.59
CA PRO A 100 -15.92 13.11 -16.48
C PRO A 100 -14.45 13.50 -16.82
N ALA A 101 -13.70 12.46 -17.25
CA ALA A 101 -12.52 12.40 -18.13
C ALA A 101 -11.10 12.79 -17.63
N PRO A 102 -10.07 11.92 -17.82
CA PRO A 102 -8.72 12.07 -17.28
C PRO A 102 -7.73 12.70 -18.27
N THR A 103 -6.78 13.49 -17.77
CA THR A 103 -5.58 13.92 -18.51
C THR A 103 -4.48 12.88 -18.31
N GLU A 104 -3.90 12.44 -19.41
CA GLU A 104 -2.98 11.31 -19.56
C GLU A 104 -1.71 11.38 -18.70
N THR A 105 -1.78 10.89 -17.46
CA THR A 105 -0.72 10.02 -16.94
C THR A 105 -0.93 8.68 -17.62
N LYS A 106 0.06 8.15 -18.34
CA LYS A 106 -0.12 6.88 -19.07
C LYS A 106 -0.41 5.75 -18.08
N ALA A 107 -1.69 5.53 -17.82
CA ALA A 107 -2.23 4.32 -17.24
C ALA A 107 -1.77 3.16 -18.13
N PHE A 108 -1.38 2.07 -17.51
CA PHE A 108 -0.89 0.91 -18.24
C PHE A 108 -1.99 0.36 -19.17
N THR A 109 -1.77 0.49 -20.48
CA THR A 109 -2.63 -0.07 -21.53
C THR A 109 -2.18 -1.50 -21.84
N GLY A 110 -2.70 -2.47 -21.10
CA GLY A 110 -2.41 -3.90 -21.31
C GLY A 110 -3.25 -4.82 -20.41
N ASP A 111 -3.01 -6.13 -20.50
CA ASP A 111 -3.66 -7.13 -19.63
C ASP A 111 -3.26 -6.90 -18.16
N LYS A 112 -4.16 -6.26 -17.39
CA LYS A 112 -3.96 -5.92 -15.96
C LYS A 112 -3.59 -7.13 -15.11
N SER A 113 -3.98 -8.33 -15.52
CA SER A 113 -3.69 -9.60 -14.84
C SER A 113 -2.28 -10.16 -15.13
N LYS A 114 -1.62 -9.72 -16.20
CA LYS A 114 -0.29 -10.21 -16.64
C LYS A 114 0.80 -9.14 -16.61
N ARG A 115 0.51 -7.96 -16.05
CA ARG A 115 1.47 -6.87 -15.91
C ARG A 115 2.70 -7.33 -15.09
N ARG A 116 3.87 -7.28 -15.73
CA ARG A 116 5.17 -7.63 -15.14
C ARG A 116 6.18 -6.52 -15.37
N TRP A 117 7.22 -6.49 -14.53
CA TRP A 117 8.33 -5.55 -14.72
C TRP A 117 9.02 -5.71 -16.09
N GLU A 118 9.02 -6.93 -16.65
CA GLU A 118 9.51 -7.23 -18.01
C GLU A 118 8.66 -6.58 -19.11
N THR A 119 7.32 -6.58 -18.96
CA THR A 119 6.41 -5.96 -19.93
C THR A 119 6.43 -4.44 -19.86
N ASP A 120 6.65 -3.89 -18.66
CA ASP A 120 6.78 -2.44 -18.46
C ASP A 120 8.20 -1.90 -18.73
N LYS A 121 9.17 -2.78 -19.05
CA LYS A 121 10.58 -2.43 -19.28
C LYS A 121 11.17 -1.56 -18.16
N VAL A 122 10.86 -1.96 -16.93
CA VAL A 122 11.23 -1.24 -15.73
C VAL A 122 12.57 -1.74 -15.20
N ASP A 123 13.48 -0.81 -14.89
CA ASP A 123 14.77 -1.13 -14.29
C ASP A 123 14.63 -1.52 -12.80
N VAL A 124 14.76 -2.82 -12.55
CA VAL A 124 14.69 -3.43 -11.21
C VAL A 124 16.07 -3.43 -10.50
N LYS A 125 17.16 -3.20 -11.25
CA LYS A 125 18.54 -3.19 -10.75
C LYS A 125 18.83 -1.93 -9.94
N ARG A 126 18.46 -1.92 -8.66
CA ARG A 126 18.59 -0.77 -7.75
C ARG A 126 19.58 -1.03 -6.61
N THR A 127 19.76 -2.28 -6.22
CA THR A 127 20.53 -2.65 -5.02
C THR A 127 21.90 -3.24 -5.33
N GLY A 128 22.17 -3.61 -6.59
CA GLY A 128 23.44 -4.19 -7.02
C GLY A 128 23.65 -5.64 -6.60
N THR A 129 22.70 -6.24 -5.88
CA THR A 129 22.71 -7.66 -5.50
C THR A 129 21.60 -8.40 -6.27
N PRO A 130 21.91 -9.46 -7.03
CA PRO A 130 20.93 -10.10 -7.92
C PRO A 130 19.74 -10.73 -7.18
N SER A 131 19.92 -11.21 -5.94
CA SER A 131 18.86 -11.77 -5.11
C SER A 131 17.87 -10.70 -4.64
N ARG A 132 18.37 -9.53 -4.21
CA ARG A 132 17.55 -8.39 -3.78
C ARG A 132 16.81 -7.77 -4.96
N ASP A 133 17.50 -7.58 -6.08
CA ASP A 133 16.88 -7.10 -7.32
C ASP A 133 15.78 -8.08 -7.80
N ALA A 134 15.99 -9.40 -7.69
CA ALA A 134 14.93 -10.37 -7.98
C ALA A 134 13.71 -10.24 -7.04
N CYS A 135 13.92 -9.91 -5.76
CA CYS A 135 12.85 -9.68 -4.80
C CYS A 135 12.07 -8.38 -5.09
N ILE A 136 12.75 -7.32 -5.52
CA ILE A 136 12.09 -6.08 -5.99
C ILE A 136 11.21 -6.36 -7.20
N GLY A 137 11.72 -7.13 -8.17
CA GLY A 137 10.94 -7.52 -9.36
C GLY A 137 9.74 -8.40 -9.00
N LEU A 138 9.90 -9.28 -8.01
CA LEU A 138 8.79 -10.07 -7.48
C LEU A 138 7.71 -9.17 -6.84
N MET A 139 8.13 -8.19 -6.03
CA MET A 139 7.22 -7.26 -5.37
C MET A 139 6.51 -6.35 -6.39
N TYR A 140 7.22 -5.86 -7.40
CA TYR A 140 6.64 -5.12 -8.52
C TYR A 140 5.54 -5.94 -9.20
N ASN A 141 5.80 -7.20 -9.54
CA ASN A 141 4.80 -8.07 -10.16
C ASN A 141 3.56 -8.30 -9.28
N GLY A 142 3.73 -8.31 -7.95
CA GLY A 142 2.62 -8.44 -6.99
C GLY A 142 1.78 -7.17 -6.90
N LEU A 143 2.43 -6.01 -6.79
CA LEU A 143 1.77 -4.71 -6.69
C LEU A 143 1.17 -4.23 -8.03
N ALA A 144 1.78 -4.63 -9.15
CA ALA A 144 1.29 -4.37 -10.51
C ALA A 144 0.09 -5.25 -10.90
N PHE A 145 -0.19 -6.32 -10.12
CA PHE A 145 -1.27 -7.24 -10.44
C PHE A 145 -2.64 -6.57 -10.26
N MET A 146 -3.36 -6.41 -11.36
CA MET A 146 -4.67 -5.77 -11.45
C MET A 146 -4.70 -4.27 -11.08
N SER A 147 -3.54 -3.61 -10.95
CA SER A 147 -3.44 -2.17 -10.71
C SER A 147 -3.17 -1.36 -11.99
N GLU A 148 -3.76 -0.18 -12.07
CA GLU A 148 -3.59 0.78 -13.18
C GLU A 148 -2.53 1.84 -12.87
N ASP A 149 -1.91 1.77 -11.69
CA ASP A 149 -0.99 2.78 -11.18
C ASP A 149 0.25 2.94 -12.08
N ALA A 150 0.82 4.14 -12.06
CA ALA A 150 2.03 4.44 -12.81
C ALA A 150 3.18 3.51 -12.39
N SER A 151 3.93 3.00 -13.39
CA SER A 151 5.08 2.11 -13.17
C SER A 151 6.09 2.69 -12.18
N ASP A 152 6.32 4.01 -12.22
CA ASP A 152 7.27 4.70 -11.34
C ASP A 152 6.89 4.62 -9.86
N LEU A 153 5.59 4.74 -9.56
CA LEU A 153 5.07 4.64 -8.20
C LEU A 153 5.19 3.21 -7.67
N ILE A 154 4.86 2.22 -8.50
CA ILE A 154 4.94 0.80 -8.12
C ILE A 154 6.39 0.40 -7.82
N ILE A 155 7.36 0.86 -8.61
CA ILE A 155 8.79 0.61 -8.34
C ILE A 155 9.21 1.24 -7.03
N SER A 156 8.85 2.50 -6.81
CA SER A 156 9.25 3.21 -5.60
C SER A 156 8.77 2.48 -4.34
N LYS A 157 7.52 1.99 -4.34
CA LYS A 157 6.95 1.19 -3.26
C LYS A 157 7.59 -0.19 -3.15
N ALA A 158 7.86 -0.86 -4.27
CA ALA A 158 8.55 -2.16 -4.26
C ALA A 158 9.96 -2.06 -3.64
N VAL A 159 10.71 -0.98 -3.92
CA VAL A 159 12.03 -0.72 -3.33
C VAL A 159 11.91 -0.41 -1.83
N GLU A 160 10.89 0.34 -1.42
CA GLU A 160 10.64 0.66 0.00
C GLU A 160 10.35 -0.61 0.81
N VAL A 161 9.44 -1.46 0.33
CA VAL A 161 9.11 -2.76 0.95
C VAL A 161 10.33 -3.67 1.02
N GLU A 162 11.14 -3.73 -0.04
CA GLU A 162 12.37 -4.53 -0.04
C GLU A 162 13.40 -4.00 0.97
N GLY A 163 13.57 -2.68 1.04
CA GLY A 163 14.48 -2.03 1.96
C GLY A 163 14.12 -2.32 3.42
N GLU A 164 12.84 -2.35 3.75
CA GLU A 164 12.37 -2.68 5.11
C GLU A 164 12.42 -4.18 5.39
N ALA A 165 12.17 -5.03 4.40
CA ALA A 165 12.42 -6.46 4.50
C ALA A 165 13.89 -6.76 4.80
N PHE A 166 14.82 -6.11 4.11
CA PHE A 166 16.24 -6.32 4.35
C PHE A 166 16.67 -5.85 5.76
N LYS A 167 16.11 -4.73 6.25
CA LYS A 167 16.34 -4.25 7.62
C LYS A 167 15.81 -5.21 8.68
N ALA A 168 14.59 -5.73 8.48
CA ALA A 168 13.94 -6.63 9.44
C ALA A 168 14.65 -8.00 9.56
N PHE A 169 15.16 -8.53 8.45
CA PHE A 169 15.82 -9.84 8.41
C PHE A 169 17.35 -9.79 8.49
N GLY A 170 17.95 -8.58 8.50
CA GLY A 170 19.38 -8.36 8.71
C GLY A 170 20.32 -8.95 7.64
N GLY A 171 19.80 -9.37 6.48
CA GLY A 171 20.60 -9.96 5.42
C GLY A 171 19.81 -10.72 4.35
N ASP A 172 20.52 -11.20 3.34
CA ASP A 172 19.98 -12.06 2.26
C ASP A 172 19.89 -13.52 2.72
N ASN A 173 19.05 -13.73 3.72
CA ASN A 173 18.79 -15.05 4.29
C ASN A 173 17.72 -15.80 3.50
N PRO A 174 17.70 -17.15 3.56
CA PRO A 174 16.62 -17.94 2.97
C PRO A 174 15.24 -17.56 3.52
N GLU A 175 15.16 -17.13 4.79
CA GLU A 175 13.94 -16.62 5.43
C GLU A 175 13.43 -15.33 4.79
N TYR A 176 14.31 -14.37 4.51
CA TYR A 176 13.99 -13.14 3.79
C TYR A 176 13.37 -13.47 2.41
N ARG A 177 14.02 -14.36 1.64
CA ARG A 177 13.52 -14.77 0.31
C ARG A 177 12.20 -15.54 0.40
N ALA A 178 12.00 -16.33 1.45
CA ALA A 178 10.74 -17.03 1.70
C ALA A 178 9.62 -16.05 2.05
N LYS A 179 9.91 -15.04 2.87
CA LYS A 179 8.96 -13.99 3.23
C LYS A 179 8.56 -13.16 2.02
N MET A 180 9.51 -12.71 1.18
CA MET A 180 9.22 -11.97 -0.05
C MET A 180 8.33 -12.79 -1.01
N ARG A 181 8.59 -14.10 -1.14
CA ARG A 181 7.72 -15.02 -1.92
C ARG A 181 6.32 -15.14 -1.33
N SER A 182 6.20 -15.24 -0.01
CA SER A 182 4.91 -15.30 0.69
C SER A 182 4.11 -14.00 0.49
N LEU A 183 4.74 -12.84 0.64
CA LEU A 183 4.09 -11.53 0.42
C LEU A 183 3.57 -11.40 -1.02
N PHE A 184 4.39 -11.79 -2.01
CA PHE A 184 3.98 -11.82 -3.41
C PHE A 184 2.77 -12.73 -3.68
N GLN A 185 2.76 -13.94 -3.13
CA GLN A 185 1.63 -14.87 -3.31
C GLN A 185 0.33 -14.31 -2.72
N ASN A 186 0.40 -13.64 -1.56
CA ASN A 186 -0.75 -12.99 -0.95
C ASN A 186 -1.25 -11.80 -1.77
N LEU A 187 -0.34 -10.96 -2.32
CA LEU A 187 -0.70 -9.86 -3.22
C LEU A 187 -1.37 -10.34 -4.51
N LYS A 188 -0.93 -11.50 -5.04
CA LYS A 188 -1.50 -12.10 -6.26
C LYS A 188 -2.82 -12.85 -6.00
N ALA A 189 -3.11 -13.23 -4.76
CA ALA A 189 -4.29 -14.02 -4.43
C ALA A 189 -5.57 -13.29 -4.87
N ALA A 190 -6.48 -14.01 -5.55
CA ALA A 190 -7.75 -13.43 -5.98
C ALA A 190 -8.71 -13.15 -4.81
N SER A 191 -8.57 -13.93 -3.74
CA SER A 191 -9.32 -13.78 -2.50
C SER A 191 -8.95 -12.52 -1.72
N ASN A 192 -7.74 -11.96 -1.92
CA ASN A 192 -7.26 -10.77 -1.22
C ASN A 192 -6.85 -9.65 -2.18
N ARG A 193 -7.81 -9.16 -2.97
CA ARG A 193 -7.57 -8.10 -3.95
C ARG A 193 -7.29 -6.74 -3.33
N GLU A 194 -7.80 -6.50 -2.12
CA GLU A 194 -7.68 -5.21 -1.43
C GLU A 194 -6.27 -4.95 -0.87
N LEU A 195 -5.48 -6.01 -0.64
CA LEU A 195 -4.15 -5.86 -0.05
C LEU A 195 -3.20 -5.01 -0.90
N GLY A 196 -3.21 -5.17 -2.23
CA GLY A 196 -2.37 -4.40 -3.14
C GLY A 196 -2.65 -2.88 -3.08
N PRO A 197 -3.89 -2.44 -3.32
CA PRO A 197 -4.28 -1.04 -3.19
C PRO A 197 -3.98 -0.44 -1.81
N ARG A 198 -4.17 -1.20 -0.71
CA ARG A 198 -3.92 -0.72 0.66
C ARG A 198 -2.44 -0.49 0.97
N VAL A 199 -1.56 -1.29 0.37
CA VAL A 199 -0.10 -1.09 0.47
C VAL A 199 0.32 0.11 -0.41
N MET A 200 -0.29 0.27 -1.58
CA MET A 200 -0.03 1.42 -2.47
C MET A 200 -0.54 2.75 -1.89
N SER A 201 -1.68 2.74 -1.21
CA SER A 201 -2.28 3.92 -0.57
C SER A 201 -1.65 4.29 0.78
N ASN A 202 -0.67 3.51 1.26
CA ASN A 202 -0.04 3.62 2.58
C ASN A 202 -0.97 3.38 3.78
N GLU A 203 -2.13 2.74 3.60
CA GLU A 203 -2.93 2.27 4.76
C GLU A 203 -2.18 1.22 5.56
N ILE A 204 -1.38 0.40 4.87
CA ILE A 204 -0.44 -0.53 5.48
C ILE A 204 0.95 -0.03 5.13
N LEU A 205 1.66 0.48 6.16
CA LEU A 205 3.05 0.87 6.03
C LEU A 205 3.91 -0.35 5.64
N ALA A 206 4.95 -0.12 4.85
CA ALA A 206 5.81 -1.19 4.38
C ALA A 206 6.49 -1.96 5.55
N ASP A 207 6.79 -1.29 6.66
CA ASP A 207 7.47 -1.90 7.83
C ASP A 207 6.54 -2.92 8.49
N ARG A 208 5.28 -2.50 8.67
CA ARG A 208 4.21 -3.37 9.14
C ARG A 208 3.96 -4.50 8.14
N PHE A 209 3.92 -4.22 6.84
CA PHE A 209 3.64 -5.21 5.81
C PHE A 209 4.64 -6.36 5.81
N VAL A 210 5.93 -6.06 6.04
CA VAL A 210 7.00 -7.06 6.12
C VAL A 210 6.85 -7.95 7.36
N VAL A 211 6.51 -7.37 8.51
CA VAL A 211 6.46 -8.07 9.80
C VAL A 211 5.12 -8.80 10.02
N MET A 212 4.06 -8.42 9.31
CA MET A 212 2.72 -9.01 9.45
C MET A 212 2.71 -10.54 9.36
N SER A 213 1.90 -11.15 10.22
CA SER A 213 1.74 -12.61 10.29
C SER A 213 0.95 -13.14 9.10
N TYR A 214 1.01 -14.46 8.87
CA TYR A 214 0.19 -15.12 7.84
C TYR A 214 -1.30 -14.86 8.04
N GLU A 215 -1.78 -14.82 9.28
CA GLU A 215 -3.18 -14.56 9.58
C GLU A 215 -3.59 -13.12 9.28
N ASP A 216 -2.68 -12.17 9.52
CA ASP A 216 -2.89 -10.74 9.24
C ASP A 216 -2.90 -10.42 7.74
N LEU A 217 -2.27 -11.27 6.91
CA LEU A 217 -2.23 -11.14 5.46
C LEU A 217 -3.39 -11.84 4.73
N LYS A 218 -4.23 -12.60 5.43
CA LYS A 218 -5.45 -13.21 4.86
C LYS A 218 -6.49 -12.15 4.50
N SER A 219 -7.38 -12.48 3.56
CA SER A 219 -8.54 -11.64 3.27
C SER A 219 -9.47 -11.57 4.48
N ALA A 220 -10.21 -10.47 4.61
CA ALA A 220 -11.13 -10.26 5.74
C ALA A 220 -12.13 -11.42 5.89
N LYS A 221 -12.72 -11.87 4.77
CA LYS A 221 -13.62 -13.03 4.74
C LYS A 221 -12.96 -14.30 5.24
N ARG A 222 -11.72 -14.58 4.80
CA ARG A 222 -11.02 -15.80 5.20
C ARG A 222 -10.64 -15.79 6.67
N ARG A 223 -10.26 -14.63 7.21
CA ARG A 223 -9.99 -14.45 8.64
C ARG A 223 -11.25 -14.72 9.47
N GLU A 224 -12.41 -14.24 9.04
CA GLU A 224 -13.67 -14.48 9.72
C GLU A 224 -14.07 -15.97 9.70
N GLU A 225 -13.91 -16.64 8.56
CA GLU A 225 -14.14 -18.09 8.43
C GLU A 225 -13.23 -18.91 9.36
N ASP A 226 -11.93 -18.59 9.39
CA ASP A 226 -10.97 -19.29 10.24
C ASP A 226 -11.25 -19.01 11.72
N ASN A 227 -11.64 -17.78 12.10
CA ASN A 227 -12.06 -17.45 13.46
C ASN A 227 -13.27 -18.27 13.88
N LYS A 228 -14.30 -18.34 13.03
CA LYS A 228 -15.50 -19.13 13.29
C LYS A 228 -15.19 -20.61 13.43
N LEU A 229 -14.32 -21.15 12.56
CA LEU A 229 -13.89 -22.54 12.64
C LEU A 229 -13.09 -22.81 13.91
N ASN A 230 -12.25 -21.87 14.35
CA ASN A 230 -11.54 -21.95 15.61
C ASN A 230 -12.50 -21.93 16.81
N GLU A 231 -13.49 -21.04 16.81
CA GLU A 231 -14.55 -21.01 17.84
C GLU A 231 -15.37 -22.30 17.87
N ASP A 232 -15.73 -22.84 16.70
CA ASP A 232 -16.46 -24.10 16.59
C ASP A 232 -15.61 -25.28 17.06
N ASN A 233 -14.32 -25.30 16.74
CA ASN A 233 -13.39 -26.30 17.25
C ASN A 233 -13.23 -26.20 18.77
N MET A 234 -13.12 -24.99 19.31
CA MET A 234 -13.06 -24.75 20.75
C MET A 234 -14.34 -25.24 21.44
N LYS A 235 -15.52 -24.98 20.87
CA LYS A 235 -16.80 -25.47 21.38
C LYS A 235 -16.90 -26.99 21.32
N LYS A 236 -16.48 -27.62 20.21
CA LYS A 236 -16.50 -29.09 20.05
C LYS A 236 -15.51 -29.78 20.99
N ALA A 237 -14.40 -29.14 21.32
CA ALA A 237 -13.41 -29.66 22.25
C ALA A 237 -13.83 -29.54 23.73
N GLN A 238 -14.83 -28.71 24.05
CA GLN A 238 -15.36 -28.63 25.41
C GLN A 238 -16.11 -29.91 25.76
N VAL A 239 -15.67 -30.58 26.82
CA VAL A 239 -16.37 -31.74 27.37
C VAL A 239 -17.75 -31.30 27.84
N PRO A 240 -18.85 -31.94 27.41
CA PRO A 240 -20.17 -31.65 27.93
C PRO A 240 -20.18 -31.76 29.45
N GLN A 241 -20.51 -30.68 30.14
CA GLN A 241 -20.76 -30.76 31.57
C GLN A 241 -22.08 -31.47 31.80
N VAL A 242 -22.04 -32.64 32.43
CA VAL A 242 -23.25 -33.37 32.81
C VAL A 242 -23.98 -32.54 33.86
N GLN A 243 -25.12 -31.98 33.48
CA GLN A 243 -25.94 -31.18 34.37
C GLN A 243 -26.69 -32.12 35.31
N GLN A 244 -26.12 -32.35 36.49
CA GLN A 244 -26.75 -33.16 37.53
C GLN A 244 -27.89 -32.38 38.19
N SER A 245 -29.02 -33.03 38.47
CA SER A 245 -30.13 -32.43 39.22
C SER A 245 -29.69 -32.18 40.68
N ILE A 246 -29.49 -30.91 41.02
CA ILE A 246 -29.10 -30.48 42.37
C ILE A 246 -30.36 -30.43 43.23
N SER A 247 -30.35 -31.16 44.34
CA SER A 247 -31.40 -31.13 45.34
C SER A 247 -31.03 -30.25 46.52
N ASP A 248 -31.96 -29.39 46.93
CA ASP A 248 -31.87 -28.59 48.15
C ASP A 248 -32.32 -29.36 49.42
N SER A 249 -32.88 -30.57 49.26
CA SER A 249 -33.35 -31.37 50.40
C SER A 249 -32.21 -32.05 51.16
N LEU A 250 -31.05 -32.22 50.53
CA LEU A 250 -29.90 -32.94 51.08
C LEU A 250 -28.79 -31.94 51.45
N ARG A 251 -28.27 -32.04 52.68
CA ARG A 251 -27.16 -31.20 53.16
C ARG A 251 -25.86 -32.01 53.18
N CYS A 252 -24.78 -31.47 52.61
CA CYS A 252 -23.47 -32.10 52.66
C CYS A 252 -22.88 -32.07 54.09
N GLY A 253 -22.42 -33.22 54.60
CA GLY A 253 -21.81 -33.30 55.93
C GLY A 253 -20.44 -32.59 56.07
N ARG A 254 -19.75 -32.29 54.96
CA ARG A 254 -18.41 -31.66 54.99
C ARG A 254 -18.44 -30.14 54.85
N CYS A 255 -19.15 -29.61 53.84
CA CYS A 255 -19.23 -28.17 53.60
C CYS A 255 -20.55 -27.54 54.07
N SER A 256 -21.49 -28.34 54.58
CA SER A 256 -22.81 -27.89 55.07
C SER A 256 -23.70 -27.19 54.04
N GLN A 257 -23.34 -27.19 52.76
CA GLN A 257 -24.15 -26.63 51.67
C GLN A 257 -25.19 -27.64 51.17
N LYS A 258 -26.30 -27.10 50.65
CA LYS A 258 -27.43 -27.86 50.08
C LYS A 258 -27.30 -28.03 48.55
N LYS A 259 -26.08 -28.25 48.07
CA LYS A 259 -25.80 -28.45 46.64
C LYS A 259 -25.39 -29.90 46.41
N VAL A 260 -26.37 -30.80 46.42
CA VAL A 260 -26.15 -32.25 46.36
C VAL A 260 -26.90 -32.84 45.18
N ALA A 261 -26.16 -33.44 44.25
CA ALA A 261 -26.72 -34.30 43.23
C ALA A 261 -26.95 -35.69 43.82
N TYR A 262 -28.07 -36.33 43.48
CA TYR A 262 -28.33 -37.69 43.92
C TYR A 262 -28.79 -38.59 42.77
N THR A 263 -28.39 -39.85 42.81
CA THR A 263 -28.87 -40.90 41.91
C THR A 263 -29.28 -42.11 42.75
N GLN A 264 -30.37 -42.76 42.36
CA GLN A 264 -30.88 -43.94 43.05
C GLN A 264 -30.58 -45.17 42.20
N ALA A 265 -30.02 -46.21 42.82
CA ALA A 265 -29.83 -47.50 42.18
C ALA A 265 -30.12 -48.63 43.17
N GLN A 266 -30.74 -49.69 42.66
CA GLN A 266 -30.96 -50.92 43.43
C GLN A 266 -29.65 -51.71 43.46
N THR A 267 -28.98 -51.72 44.60
CA THR A 267 -27.72 -52.47 44.80
C THR A 267 -27.86 -53.69 45.70
N ARG A 268 -29.09 -53.98 46.16
CA ARG A 268 -29.41 -55.08 47.08
C ARG A 268 -30.63 -55.86 46.58
N SER A 269 -31.01 -56.94 47.27
CA SER A 269 -32.16 -57.78 46.91
C SER A 269 -33.44 -56.96 46.71
N ALA A 270 -34.41 -57.51 45.96
CA ALA A 270 -35.65 -56.82 45.64
C ALA A 270 -36.51 -56.45 46.86
N ASP A 271 -36.26 -57.12 48.00
CA ASP A 271 -36.97 -56.89 49.26
C ASP A 271 -36.45 -55.66 50.05
N GLU A 272 -35.31 -55.08 49.65
CA GLU A 272 -34.71 -53.91 50.30
C GLU A 272 -34.90 -52.62 49.48
N PRO A 273 -35.07 -51.45 50.11
CA PRO A 273 -35.28 -50.20 49.39
C PRO A 273 -34.01 -49.76 48.62
N MET A 274 -34.22 -48.94 47.58
CA MET A 274 -33.14 -48.41 46.74
C MET A 274 -32.06 -47.67 47.55
N THR A 275 -30.80 -47.82 47.14
CA THR A 275 -29.68 -47.05 47.71
C THR A 275 -29.54 -45.73 46.97
N THR A 276 -29.49 -44.62 47.73
CA THR A 276 -29.32 -43.28 47.18
C THR A 276 -27.85 -42.87 47.26
N PHE A 277 -27.20 -42.68 46.11
CA PHE A 277 -25.85 -42.14 45.98
C PHE A 277 -25.92 -40.62 45.92
N CYS A 278 -25.23 -39.96 46.84
CA CYS A 278 -25.20 -38.50 46.94
C CYS A 278 -23.79 -38.00 46.62
N GLU A 279 -23.70 -36.94 45.80
CA GLU A 279 -22.46 -36.24 45.47
C GLU A 279 -22.65 -34.73 45.69
N CYS A 280 -21.79 -34.12 46.50
CA CYS A 280 -21.81 -32.68 46.69
C CYS A 280 -21.10 -31.98 45.52
N THR A 281 -21.83 -31.15 44.78
CA THR A 281 -21.30 -30.41 43.61
C THR A 281 -20.36 -29.26 43.99
N HIS A 282 -20.30 -28.89 45.27
CA HIS A 282 -19.38 -27.85 45.76
C HIS A 282 -18.04 -28.38 46.27
N CYS A 283 -18.03 -29.50 47.00
CA CYS A 283 -16.79 -30.04 47.61
C CYS A 283 -16.39 -31.42 47.09
N GLY A 284 -17.16 -32.01 46.17
CA GLY A 284 -16.91 -33.34 45.60
C GLY A 284 -17.06 -34.51 46.57
N HIS A 285 -17.58 -34.28 47.79
CA HIS A 285 -17.78 -35.35 48.75
C HIS A 285 -18.92 -36.28 48.29
N ARG A 286 -18.68 -37.59 48.32
CA ARG A 286 -19.61 -38.63 47.88
C ARG A 286 -19.96 -39.54 49.05
N TRP A 287 -21.23 -39.84 49.24
CA TRP A 287 -21.71 -40.76 50.28
C TRP A 287 -22.96 -41.51 49.81
N LYS A 288 -23.34 -42.56 50.53
CA LYS A 288 -24.54 -43.36 50.27
C LYS A 288 -25.52 -43.26 51.43
N ILE A 289 -26.81 -43.22 51.12
CA ILE A 289 -27.90 -43.29 52.08
C ILE A 289 -28.68 -44.57 51.78
N ASN A 290 -28.70 -45.49 52.74
CA ASN A 290 -29.61 -46.62 52.72
C ASN A 290 -30.90 -46.14 53.40
N ALA A 291 -32.07 -46.37 52.81
CA ALA A 291 -33.34 -45.90 53.36
C ALA A 291 -33.76 -46.62 54.68
N ASP A 292 -32.93 -47.53 55.20
CA ASP A 292 -33.19 -48.34 56.40
C ASP A 292 -32.85 -47.67 57.74
N ILE A 293 -32.69 -46.34 57.79
CA ILE A 293 -32.43 -45.66 59.05
C ILE A 293 -33.77 -45.20 59.63
N ARG A 294 -34.39 -46.09 60.41
CA ARG A 294 -35.31 -45.72 61.49
C ARG A 294 -34.55 -45.05 62.63
#